data_AF-K2PQR4-F1
#
_entry.id   AF-K2PQR4-F1
#
_cell.length_a   1.000
_cell.length_b   1.000
_cell.length_c   1.000
_cell.angle_alpha   90.00
_cell.angle_beta   90.00
_cell.angle_gamma   90.00
#
_symmetry.space_group_name_H-M   'P 1'
#
loop_
_entity.id
_entity.type
_entity.pdbx_description
1 polymer ?
#
loop_
_entity_poly.entity_id
_entity_poly.type
_entity_poly.pdbx_seq_one_letter_code
_entity_poly.pdbx_strand_id
1 'polypeptide(L)'
;MKRIQHILIALGLLLLVGCGNNNNSSQDQEAAIDSTTVHYRALPPIASISEEKMSTIGQWEKFRELSILMERFQRQDHGDLTYFAEEFNRLNSELAKDSLMPEKFDNPAVKSRILVLNTYTRQLKNRLDENSVLDSINISRTRILNAYNALRLQLAEHLKSKLFEEFLKEQDLKKKESEKSE
;
A
#
# COMPACT_ATOMS: atom_id res chain seq x y z
N MET A 1 50.22 -23.46 46.95
CA MET A 1 48.82 -23.89 46.81
C MET A 1 47.94 -23.51 48.03
N LYS A 2 48.08 -22.32 48.62
CA LYS A 2 47.22 -21.86 49.74
C LYS A 2 46.44 -20.57 49.44
N ARG A 3 46.68 -19.92 48.30
CA ARG A 3 46.04 -18.65 47.91
C ARG A 3 44.79 -18.81 47.02
N ILE A 4 44.66 -19.94 46.32
CA ILE A 4 43.48 -20.22 45.47
C ILE A 4 42.28 -20.69 46.31
N GLN A 5 42.53 -21.28 47.48
CA GLN A 5 41.48 -21.79 48.37
C GLN A 5 40.72 -20.69 49.10
N HIS A 6 41.27 -19.47 49.21
CA HIS A 6 40.62 -18.34 49.88
C HIS A 6 39.65 -17.59 48.95
N ILE A 7 39.84 -17.71 47.63
CA ILE A 7 38.97 -17.09 46.62
C ILE A 7 37.64 -17.87 46.50
N LEU A 8 37.67 -19.20 46.63
CA LEU A 8 36.46 -20.03 46.59
C LEU A 8 35.59 -19.91 47.85
N ILE A 9 36.18 -19.56 49.01
CA ILE A 9 35.44 -19.32 50.26
C ILE A 9 34.76 -17.95 50.25
N ALA A 10 35.35 -16.94 49.59
CA ALA A 10 34.77 -15.62 49.47
C ALA A 10 33.58 -15.56 48.47
N LEU A 11 33.56 -16.43 47.45
CA LEU A 11 32.48 -16.47 46.45
C LEU A 11 31.21 -17.21 46.95
N GLY A 12 31.32 -18.01 48.01
CA GLY A 12 30.19 -18.75 48.59
C GLY A 12 29.33 -17.97 49.58
N LEU A 13 29.81 -16.84 50.12
CA LEU A 13 29.09 -16.10 51.17
C LEU A 13 28.09 -15.06 50.65
N LEU A 14 28.02 -14.82 49.34
CA LEU A 14 27.15 -13.79 48.76
C LEU A 14 25.74 -14.26 48.38
N LEU A 15 25.40 -15.54 48.66
CA LEU A 15 24.12 -16.14 48.27
C LEU A 15 23.08 -16.20 49.39
N LEU A 16 23.30 -15.56 50.55
CA LEU A 16 22.43 -15.70 51.73
C LEU A 16 21.77 -14.41 52.24
N VAL A 17 21.72 -13.34 51.44
CA VAL A 17 20.93 -12.14 51.78
C VAL A 17 19.77 -11.99 50.81
N GLY A 18 18.57 -12.40 51.25
CA GLY A 18 17.34 -12.15 50.50
C GLY A 18 16.12 -12.95 50.97
N CYS A 19 15.79 -12.91 52.27
CA CYS A 19 14.50 -13.40 52.78
C CYS A 19 13.87 -12.33 53.69
N GLY A 20 12.61 -11.98 53.47
CA GLY A 20 11.90 -11.01 54.32
C GLY A 20 10.53 -10.56 53.78
N ASN A 21 9.55 -11.44 53.94
CA ASN A 21 8.11 -11.30 53.66
C ASN A 21 7.47 -9.97 54.14
N ASN A 22 6.62 -9.37 53.30
CA ASN A 22 5.51 -8.54 53.80
C ASN A 22 4.27 -8.72 52.91
N ASN A 23 3.23 -9.30 53.50
CA ASN A 23 1.91 -9.47 52.92
C ASN A 23 1.28 -8.09 52.68
N ASN A 24 1.01 -7.76 51.41
CA ASN A 24 -0.04 -6.82 51.05
C ASN A 24 -0.83 -7.43 49.89
N SER A 25 -2.11 -7.64 50.15
CA SER A 25 -3.14 -8.06 49.23
C SER A 25 -3.19 -7.12 48.03
N SER A 26 -2.84 -7.63 46.85
CA SER A 26 -3.19 -7.04 45.57
C SER A 26 -3.92 -8.10 44.77
N GLN A 27 -5.22 -8.13 45.04
CA GLN A 27 -6.29 -8.63 44.21
C GLN A 27 -6.01 -8.37 42.72
N ASP A 28 -6.19 -9.42 41.92
CA ASP A 28 -6.49 -9.45 40.49
C ASP A 28 -6.28 -8.14 39.73
N GLN A 29 -5.11 -8.00 39.12
CA GLN A 29 -5.05 -7.56 37.74
C GLN A 29 -4.16 -8.55 37.01
N GLU A 30 -4.78 -9.65 36.56
CA GLU A 30 -4.49 -10.18 35.24
C GLU A 30 -4.32 -8.95 34.35
N ALA A 31 -3.07 -8.64 33.99
CA ALA A 31 -2.78 -7.49 33.16
C ALA A 31 -3.63 -7.67 31.92
N ALA A 32 -4.72 -6.90 31.86
CA ALA A 32 -5.48 -6.74 30.65
C ALA A 32 -4.41 -6.44 29.60
N ILE A 33 -4.31 -7.33 28.62
CA ILE A 33 -3.62 -7.02 27.37
C ILE A 33 -4.40 -5.80 26.87
N ASP A 34 -3.93 -4.62 27.24
CA ASP A 34 -4.39 -3.37 26.68
C ASP A 34 -3.98 -3.48 25.23
N SER A 35 -4.93 -3.91 24.40
CA SER A 35 -4.76 -3.97 22.97
C SER A 35 -4.65 -2.52 22.50
N THR A 36 -3.43 -1.97 22.57
CA THR A 36 -3.08 -0.68 22.00
C THR A 36 -3.28 -0.82 20.50
N THR A 37 -4.51 -0.58 20.08
CA THR A 37 -4.91 -0.71 18.69
C THR A 37 -4.15 0.38 17.94
N VAL A 38 -3.31 -0.03 16.99
CA VAL A 38 -2.53 0.92 16.19
C VAL A 38 -3.51 1.75 15.37
N HIS A 39 -3.47 3.07 15.54
CA HIS A 39 -4.27 4.02 14.75
C HIS A 39 -3.39 4.71 13.71
N TYR A 40 -3.92 4.82 12.50
CA TYR A 40 -3.24 5.40 11.36
C TYR A 40 -3.76 6.79 11.01
N ARG A 41 -2.91 7.59 10.35
CA ARG A 41 -3.30 8.93 9.88
C ARG A 41 -4.38 8.81 8.79
N ALA A 42 -5.30 9.77 8.78
CA ALA A 42 -6.24 9.93 7.67
C ALA A 42 -5.48 10.06 6.33
N LEU A 43 -6.00 9.38 5.31
CA LEU A 43 -5.46 9.42 3.97
C LEU A 43 -6.14 10.52 3.13
N PRO A 44 -5.46 11.07 2.11
CA PRO A 44 -6.11 12.00 1.18
C PRO A 44 -7.38 11.39 0.53
N PRO A 45 -8.24 12.21 -0.10
CA PRO A 45 -9.35 11.68 -0.86
C PRO A 45 -8.86 10.94 -2.12
N ILE A 46 -9.61 9.94 -2.56
CA ILE A 46 -9.44 9.35 -3.89
C ILE A 46 -9.88 10.37 -4.94
N ALA A 47 -9.05 10.59 -5.96
CA ALA A 47 -9.27 11.59 -6.99
C ALA A 47 -10.53 11.26 -7.82
N SER A 48 -11.47 12.20 -7.87
CA SER A 48 -12.68 12.04 -8.68
C SER A 48 -12.35 12.07 -10.18
N ILE A 49 -13.02 11.19 -10.94
CA ILE A 49 -12.98 11.12 -12.40
C ILE A 49 -14.44 11.12 -12.87
N SER A 50 -14.73 11.69 -14.04
CA SER A 50 -16.08 11.66 -14.61
C SER A 50 -16.60 10.22 -14.74
N GLU A 51 -17.91 10.06 -14.54
CA GLU A 51 -18.59 8.76 -14.58
C GLU A 51 -18.37 8.04 -15.91
N GLU A 52 -18.43 8.75 -17.03
CA GLU A 52 -18.14 8.23 -18.37
C GLU A 52 -16.75 7.57 -18.46
N LYS A 53 -15.72 8.28 -17.99
CA LYS A 53 -14.34 7.76 -18.00
C LYS A 53 -14.20 6.60 -17.04
N MET A 54 -14.83 6.65 -15.86
CA MET A 54 -14.79 5.53 -14.92
C MET A 54 -15.54 4.30 -15.43
N SER A 55 -16.63 4.48 -16.17
CA SER A 55 -17.32 3.37 -16.83
C SER A 55 -16.39 2.64 -17.80
N THR A 56 -15.62 3.40 -18.59
CA THR A 56 -14.63 2.84 -19.52
C THR A 56 -13.45 2.18 -18.80
N ILE A 57 -12.88 2.86 -17.80
CA ILE A 57 -11.73 2.32 -17.02
C ILE A 57 -12.16 1.08 -16.23
N GLY A 58 -13.36 1.07 -15.67
CA GLY A 58 -13.91 -0.01 -14.84
C GLY A 58 -14.20 -1.31 -15.58
N GLN A 59 -14.22 -1.29 -16.92
CA GLN A 59 -14.24 -2.50 -17.74
C GLN A 59 -12.94 -3.31 -17.61
N TRP A 60 -11.82 -2.66 -17.27
CA TRP A 60 -10.59 -3.35 -16.94
C TRP A 60 -10.71 -4.02 -15.57
N GLU A 61 -10.93 -5.34 -15.59
CA GLU A 61 -11.17 -6.15 -14.39
C GLU A 61 -10.13 -5.94 -13.30
N LYS A 62 -8.84 -5.98 -13.65
CA LYS A 62 -7.75 -5.83 -12.66
C LYS A 62 -7.69 -4.43 -12.05
N PHE A 63 -8.02 -3.40 -12.82
CA PHE A 63 -8.14 -2.06 -12.26
C PHE A 63 -9.36 -1.92 -11.34
N ARG A 64 -10.47 -2.59 -11.65
CA ARG A 64 -11.66 -2.63 -10.80
C ARG A 64 -11.37 -3.32 -9.47
N GLU A 65 -10.69 -4.48 -9.50
CA GLU A 65 -10.21 -5.16 -8.27
C GLU A 65 -9.32 -4.24 -7.43
N LEU A 66 -8.34 -3.57 -8.07
CA LEU A 66 -7.49 -2.60 -7.39
C LEU A 66 -8.30 -1.45 -6.77
N SER A 67 -9.30 -0.93 -7.47
CA SER A 67 -10.11 0.19 -6.99
C SER A 67 -10.89 -0.18 -5.73
N ILE A 68 -11.48 -1.38 -5.70
CA ILE A 68 -12.16 -1.91 -4.50
C ILE A 68 -11.16 -2.05 -3.33
N LEU A 69 -9.96 -2.57 -3.59
CA LEU A 69 -8.93 -2.72 -2.55
C LEU A 69 -8.48 -1.34 -2.02
N MET A 70 -8.28 -0.37 -2.90
CA MET A 70 -7.86 0.99 -2.54
C MET A 70 -8.92 1.73 -1.72
N GLU A 71 -10.20 1.55 -2.03
CA GLU A 71 -11.30 2.11 -1.24
C GLU A 71 -11.34 1.53 0.17
N ARG A 72 -11.16 0.21 0.30
CA ARG A 72 -11.06 -0.45 1.61
C ARG A 72 -9.82 0.02 2.36
N PHE A 73 -8.69 0.12 1.69
CA PHE A 73 -7.42 0.57 2.25
C PHE A 73 -7.50 2.02 2.75
N GLN A 74 -8.16 2.89 2.01
CA GLN A 74 -8.35 4.29 2.39
C GLN A 74 -9.13 4.42 3.72
N ARG A 75 -10.14 3.56 3.91
CA ARG A 75 -10.96 3.53 5.13
C ARG A 75 -10.30 2.81 6.31
N GLN A 76 -9.23 2.05 6.07
CA GLN A 76 -8.53 1.33 7.13
C GLN A 76 -7.70 2.29 7.98
N ASP A 77 -8.24 2.74 9.10
CA ASP A 77 -7.63 3.71 10.02
C ASP A 77 -7.03 3.07 11.27
N HIS A 78 -7.15 1.75 11.45
CA HIS A 78 -6.51 1.02 12.54
C HIS A 78 -6.22 -0.44 12.19
N GLY A 79 -5.60 -1.20 13.10
CA GLY A 79 -5.45 -2.66 12.98
C GLY A 79 -4.32 -3.12 12.04
N ASP A 80 -4.39 -4.34 11.54
CA ASP A 80 -3.33 -4.95 10.71
C ASP A 80 -3.49 -4.61 9.21
N LEU A 81 -2.40 -4.22 8.57
CA LEU A 81 -2.32 -3.91 7.13
C LEU A 81 -1.74 -5.04 6.28
N THR A 82 -1.36 -6.17 6.87
CA THR A 82 -0.72 -7.30 6.18
C THR A 82 -1.58 -7.82 5.03
N TYR A 83 -2.91 -7.93 5.24
CA TYR A 83 -3.85 -8.30 4.18
C TYR A 83 -3.74 -7.38 2.95
N PHE A 84 -3.68 -6.06 3.16
CA PHE A 84 -3.56 -5.10 2.06
C PHE A 84 -2.22 -5.23 1.36
N ALA A 85 -1.13 -5.42 2.12
CA ALA A 85 0.20 -5.59 1.55
C ALA A 85 0.30 -6.82 0.63
N GLU A 86 -0.27 -7.96 1.04
CA GLU A 86 -0.31 -9.18 0.23
C GLU A 86 -1.21 -9.04 -1.00
N GLU A 87 -2.42 -8.48 -0.84
CA GLU A 87 -3.32 -8.28 -1.98
C GLU A 87 -2.79 -7.27 -2.98
N PHE A 88 -2.12 -6.20 -2.53
CA PHE A 88 -1.42 -5.30 -3.45
C PHE A 88 -0.34 -6.04 -4.23
N ASN A 89 0.45 -6.89 -3.58
CA ASN A 89 1.51 -7.62 -4.25
C ASN A 89 0.94 -8.56 -5.34
N ARG A 90 -0.14 -9.27 -5.02
CA ARG A 90 -0.88 -10.11 -5.98
C ARG A 90 -1.38 -9.28 -7.17
N LEU A 91 -2.18 -8.24 -6.92
CA LEU A 91 -2.78 -7.41 -7.97
C LEU A 91 -1.75 -6.69 -8.83
N ASN A 92 -0.68 -6.19 -8.23
CA ASN A 92 0.36 -5.47 -8.94
C ASN A 92 1.15 -6.39 -9.89
N SER A 93 1.32 -7.66 -9.51
CA SER A 93 1.88 -8.67 -10.41
C SER A 93 0.98 -8.96 -11.61
N GLU A 94 -0.33 -8.81 -11.47
CA GLU A 94 -1.31 -9.04 -12.53
C GLU A 94 -1.47 -7.80 -13.42
N LEU A 95 -1.55 -6.61 -12.84
CA LEU A 95 -1.64 -5.33 -13.56
C LEU A 95 -0.42 -5.05 -14.45
N ALA A 96 0.75 -5.54 -14.05
CA ALA A 96 1.99 -5.39 -14.82
C ALA A 96 2.12 -6.40 -15.97
N LYS A 97 1.23 -7.40 -16.07
CA LYS A 97 1.24 -8.35 -17.20
C LYS A 97 0.61 -7.68 -18.41
N ASP A 98 1.41 -7.53 -19.47
CA ASP A 98 0.94 -6.96 -20.75
C ASP A 98 -0.31 -7.70 -21.28
N SER A 99 -0.41 -9.01 -21.07
CA SER A 99 -1.56 -9.82 -21.49
C SER A 99 -2.89 -9.47 -20.78
N LEU A 100 -2.84 -8.78 -19.64
CA LEU A 100 -4.01 -8.37 -18.87
C LEU A 100 -4.30 -6.88 -18.98
N MET A 101 -3.43 -6.12 -19.68
CA MET A 101 -3.61 -4.69 -19.90
C MET A 101 -4.44 -4.48 -21.18
N PRO A 102 -5.57 -3.76 -21.12
CA PRO A 102 -6.32 -3.41 -22.32
C PRO A 102 -5.44 -2.56 -23.26
N GLU A 103 -5.49 -2.84 -24.56
CA GLU A 103 -4.71 -2.12 -25.59
C GLU A 103 -4.93 -0.60 -25.52
N LYS A 104 -6.16 -0.17 -25.19
CA LYS A 104 -6.49 1.26 -25.00
C LYS A 104 -5.74 1.93 -23.84
N PHE A 105 -5.11 1.18 -22.96
CA PHE A 105 -4.30 1.68 -21.84
C PHE A 105 -2.84 1.24 -21.93
N ASP A 106 -2.46 0.47 -22.96
CA ASP A 106 -1.09 0.05 -23.19
C ASP A 106 -0.26 1.22 -23.73
N ASN A 107 0.23 2.04 -22.81
CA ASN A 107 1.16 3.11 -23.11
C ASN A 107 2.22 3.28 -22.01
N PRO A 108 3.39 3.86 -22.33
CA PRO A 108 4.48 4.01 -21.37
C PRO A 108 4.12 4.83 -20.13
N ALA A 109 3.24 5.83 -20.26
CA ALA A 109 2.86 6.70 -19.14
C ALA A 109 2.03 5.92 -18.09
N VAL A 110 1.06 5.12 -18.54
CA VAL A 110 0.26 4.23 -17.67
C VAL A 110 1.15 3.18 -17.02
N LYS A 111 2.00 2.51 -17.79
CA LYS A 111 2.96 1.51 -17.27
C LYS A 111 3.88 2.09 -16.20
N SER A 112 4.39 3.31 -16.42
CA SER A 112 5.20 4.03 -15.42
C SER A 112 4.43 4.30 -14.12
N ARG A 113 3.16 4.71 -14.20
CA ARG A 113 2.33 4.93 -12.99
C ARG A 113 2.05 3.63 -12.22
N ILE A 114 1.82 2.52 -12.92
CA ILE A 114 1.67 1.20 -12.28
C ILE A 114 2.97 0.82 -11.56
N LEU A 115 4.13 1.00 -12.19
CA LEU A 115 5.42 0.72 -11.56
C LEU A 115 5.65 1.54 -10.28
N VAL A 116 5.27 2.83 -10.28
CA VAL A 116 5.37 3.68 -9.09
C VAL A 116 4.44 3.19 -7.99
N LEU A 117 3.19 2.82 -8.31
CA LEU A 117 2.27 2.22 -7.34
C LEU A 117 2.86 0.94 -6.75
N ASN A 118 3.35 0.02 -7.60
CA ASN A 118 3.99 -1.23 -7.21
C ASN A 118 5.16 -1.01 -6.25
N THR A 119 5.96 0.03 -6.51
CA THR A 119 7.10 0.38 -5.67
C THR A 119 6.64 0.73 -4.26
N TYR A 120 5.60 1.57 -4.11
CA TYR A 120 5.14 2.00 -2.80
C TYR A 120 4.38 0.92 -2.02
N THR A 121 3.65 0.03 -2.71
CA THR A 121 3.02 -1.12 -2.02
C THR A 121 4.05 -2.11 -1.51
N ARG A 122 5.13 -2.35 -2.28
CA ARG A 122 6.27 -3.16 -1.81
C ARG A 122 6.98 -2.52 -0.62
N GLN A 123 7.15 -1.19 -0.63
CA GLN A 123 7.70 -0.47 0.53
C GLN A 123 6.80 -0.62 1.77
N LEU A 124 5.48 -0.61 1.63
CA LEU A 124 4.58 -0.90 2.74
C LEU A 124 4.80 -2.32 3.27
N LYS A 125 4.82 -3.33 2.40
CA LYS A 125 5.08 -4.72 2.81
C LYS A 125 6.37 -4.84 3.62
N ASN A 126 7.49 -4.35 3.08
CA ASN A 126 8.78 -4.42 3.76
C ASN A 126 8.72 -3.76 5.14
N ARG A 127 8.06 -2.60 5.26
CA ARG A 127 7.92 -1.88 6.54
C ARG A 127 7.10 -2.66 7.56
N LEU A 128 6.08 -3.38 7.12
CA LEU A 128 5.29 -4.26 7.98
C LEU A 128 6.13 -5.47 8.43
N ASP A 129 6.81 -6.13 7.49
CA ASP A 129 7.67 -7.29 7.76
C ASP A 129 8.82 -6.93 8.74
N GLU A 130 9.34 -5.70 8.65
CA GLU A 130 10.40 -5.16 9.51
C GLU A 130 9.89 -4.58 10.85
N ASN A 131 8.57 -4.59 11.10
CA ASN A 131 7.96 -3.92 12.26
C ASN A 131 8.40 -2.45 12.41
N SER A 132 8.46 -1.74 11.27
CA SER A 132 8.87 -0.33 11.22
C SER A 132 7.99 0.57 12.10
N VAL A 133 8.56 1.70 12.53
CA VAL A 133 7.84 2.73 13.28
C VAL A 133 6.59 3.24 12.52
N LEU A 134 5.55 3.57 13.28
CA LEU A 134 4.22 3.95 12.77
C LEU A 134 4.25 5.09 11.74
N ASP A 135 5.11 6.09 11.91
CA ASP A 135 5.24 7.20 10.96
C ASP A 135 5.73 6.75 9.58
N SER A 136 6.64 5.78 9.53
CA SER A 136 7.11 5.18 8.29
C SER A 136 5.98 4.47 7.55
N ILE A 137 5.11 3.77 8.29
CA ILE A 137 3.92 3.12 7.77
C ILE A 137 2.93 4.18 7.23
N ASN A 138 2.67 5.26 7.97
CA ASN A 138 1.80 6.35 7.52
C ASN A 138 2.31 7.03 6.24
N ILE A 139 3.62 7.22 6.11
CA ILE A 139 4.25 7.72 4.88
C ILE A 139 4.02 6.75 3.71
N SER A 140 4.20 5.44 3.91
CA SER A 140 3.86 4.42 2.89
C SER A 140 2.41 4.54 2.44
N ARG A 141 1.47 4.55 3.40
CA ARG A 141 0.03 4.60 3.11
C ARG A 141 -0.33 5.83 2.25
N THR A 142 0.25 6.97 2.59
CA THR A 142 0.06 8.22 1.85
C THR A 142 0.63 8.14 0.42
N ARG A 143 1.84 7.59 0.27
CA ARG A 143 2.47 7.43 -1.05
C ARG A 143 1.71 6.48 -1.96
N ILE A 144 1.19 5.37 -1.43
CA ILE A 144 0.34 4.43 -2.17
C ILE A 144 -0.89 5.15 -2.71
N LEU A 145 -1.60 5.89 -1.86
CA LEU A 145 -2.81 6.58 -2.30
C LEU A 145 -2.51 7.67 -3.33
N ASN A 146 -1.44 8.44 -3.15
CA ASN A 146 -1.02 9.44 -4.12
C ASN A 146 -0.65 8.81 -5.48
N ALA A 147 0.04 7.67 -5.47
CA ALA A 147 0.37 6.94 -6.69
C ALA A 147 -0.88 6.37 -7.39
N TYR A 148 -1.84 5.84 -6.63
CA TYR A 148 -3.12 5.41 -7.16
C TYR A 148 -3.91 6.56 -7.79
N ASN A 149 -3.95 7.73 -7.13
CA ASN A 149 -4.57 8.93 -7.70
C ASN A 149 -3.87 9.39 -8.98
N ALA A 150 -2.53 9.33 -9.04
CA ALA A 150 -1.78 9.66 -10.25
C ALA A 150 -2.09 8.67 -11.40
N LEU A 151 -2.21 7.37 -11.11
CA LEU A 151 -2.61 6.35 -12.10
C LEU A 151 -4.03 6.62 -12.62
N ARG A 152 -4.98 6.87 -11.72
CA ARG A 152 -6.36 7.26 -12.04
C ARG A 152 -6.41 8.43 -13.02
N LEU A 153 -5.74 9.53 -12.67
CA LEU A 153 -5.71 10.73 -13.51
C LEU A 153 -5.03 10.47 -14.86
N GLN A 154 -3.96 9.67 -14.88
CA GLN A 154 -3.27 9.30 -16.12
C GLN A 154 -4.18 8.51 -17.08
N LEU A 155 -4.96 7.55 -16.56
CA LEU A 155 -5.94 6.79 -17.34
C LEU A 155 -7.03 7.71 -17.90
N ALA A 156 -7.54 8.61 -17.07
CA ALA A 156 -8.56 9.58 -17.46
C ALA A 156 -8.07 10.58 -18.53
N GLU A 157 -6.81 11.01 -18.45
CA GLU A 157 -6.21 11.88 -19.47
C GLU A 157 -5.98 11.14 -20.77
N HIS A 158 -5.51 9.89 -20.71
CA HIS A 158 -5.26 9.10 -21.92
C HIS A 158 -6.53 8.88 -22.75
N LEU A 159 -7.69 8.66 -22.11
CA LEU A 159 -8.97 8.57 -22.81
C LEU A 159 -9.34 9.86 -23.54
N LYS A 160 -9.01 11.04 -22.98
CA LYS A 160 -9.24 12.33 -23.63
C LYS A 160 -8.38 12.49 -24.87
N SER A 161 -7.10 12.12 -24.80
CA SER A 161 -6.17 12.21 -25.94
C SER A 161 -6.59 11.29 -27.08
N LYS A 162 -6.99 10.04 -26.78
CA LYS A 162 -7.48 9.07 -27.78
C LYS A 162 -8.71 9.57 -28.54
N LEU A 163 -9.70 10.11 -27.83
CA LEU A 163 -10.91 10.68 -28.44
C LEU A 163 -10.58 11.82 -29.42
N PHE A 164 -9.63 12.67 -29.04
CA PHE A 164 -9.19 13.77 -29.90
C PHE A 164 -8.45 13.27 -31.15
N GLU A 165 -7.56 12.26 -31.00
CA GLU A 165 -6.86 11.65 -32.14
C GLU A 165 -7.82 10.95 -33.12
N GLU A 166 -8.82 10.24 -32.61
CA GLU A 166 -9.86 9.59 -33.43
C GLU A 166 -10.66 10.62 -34.23
N PHE A 167 -11.07 11.71 -33.58
CA PHE A 167 -11.74 12.82 -34.25
C PHE A 167 -10.90 13.42 -35.38
N LEU A 168 -9.61 13.67 -35.17
CA LEU A 168 -8.72 14.20 -36.20
C LEU A 168 -8.57 13.25 -37.39
N LYS A 169 -8.42 11.94 -37.12
CA LYS A 169 -8.31 10.93 -38.19
C LYS A 169 -9.57 10.85 -39.05
N GLU A 170 -10.75 10.94 -38.45
CA GLU A 170 -12.02 10.97 -39.21
C GLU A 170 -12.13 12.19 -40.12
N GLN A 171 -11.69 13.37 -39.66
CA GLN A 171 -11.68 14.58 -40.48
C GLN A 171 -10.73 14.45 -41.67
N ASP A 172 -9.52 13.91 -41.43
CA ASP A 172 -8.53 13.68 -42.49
C ASP A 172 -9.00 12.66 -43.54
N LEU A 173 -9.70 11.60 -43.12
CA LEU A 173 -10.28 10.60 -44.02
C LEU A 173 -11.38 11.22 -44.89
N LYS A 174 -12.31 11.98 -44.30
CA LYS A 174 -13.38 12.68 -45.03
C LYS A 174 -12.82 13.67 -46.05
N LYS A 175 -11.75 14.38 -45.71
CA LYS A 175 -11.08 15.30 -46.63
C LYS A 175 -10.47 14.57 -47.83
N LYS A 176 -9.75 13.47 -47.59
CA LYS A 176 -9.15 12.65 -48.66
C LYS A 176 -10.17 11.99 -49.58
N GLU A 177 -11.35 11.66 -49.06
CA GLU A 177 -12.47 11.15 -49.87
C GLU A 177 -13.03 12.25 -50.77
N SER A 178 -13.22 13.48 -50.26
CA SER A 178 -13.69 14.61 -51.08
C SER A 178 -12.74 14.98 -52.21
N GLU A 179 -11.41 14.92 -51.98
CA GLU A 179 -10.39 15.25 -52.98
C GLU A 179 -10.20 14.16 -54.06
N LYS A 180 -10.70 12.94 -53.86
CA LYS A 180 -10.66 11.85 -54.86
C LYS A 180 -11.88 11.80 -55.77
N SER A 181 -12.92 12.55 -55.44
CA SER A 181 -14.19 12.63 -56.18
C SER A 181 -14.27 13.85 -57.12
N GLU A 182 -13.22 14.68 -57.18
CA GLU A 182 -12.96 15.70 -58.21
C GLU A 182 -11.98 15.18 -59.26
#